data_AF-A0A376Y1F7-F1
#
_entry.id   AF-A0A376Y1F7-F1
#
_cell.length_a   1.000
_cell.length_b   1.000
_cell.length_c   1.000
_cell.angle_alpha   90.00
_cell.angle_beta   90.00
_cell.angle_gamma   90.00
#
_symmetry.space_group_name_H-M   'P 1'
#
loop_
_entity.id
_entity.type
_entity.pdbx_description
1 polymer ?
#
loop_
_entity_poly.entity_id
_entity_poly.type
_entity_poly.pdbx_seq_one_letter_code
_entity_poly.pdbx_strand_id
1 'polypeptide(L)'
;MLNLLKANAARKLAAYPGTLPINLAQLKSVRRIREFDDLITARIHGYADAIDYYRQCSAMPMLNRIAKPTLIIHAKDDPFMDHQVIPKPESLPPQVEYQLTEHGGHVGFIGGTLLHPQMWLESRIPDWLTTYLEANHVDSVARPLPRTLENLIESFVLREGTDYGEHERTLEQKVADVKRQLQCGEAVLVWSELHETVNIMPRSQFRE
;
A
#
# COMPACT_ATOMS: atom_id res chain seq x y z
N MET A 1 -2.74 -14.85 13.36
CA MET A 1 -3.91 -14.34 12.59
C MET A 1 -5.16 -15.20 12.73
N LEU A 2 -5.21 -16.45 12.22
CA LEU A 2 -6.42 -17.29 12.25
C LEU A 2 -7.09 -17.40 13.63
N ASN A 3 -6.31 -17.48 14.71
CA ASN A 3 -6.86 -17.50 16.08
C ASN A 3 -7.65 -16.23 16.43
N LEU A 4 -7.24 -15.06 15.93
CA LEU A 4 -7.96 -13.80 16.11
C LEU A 4 -9.27 -13.79 15.33
N LEU A 5 -9.26 -14.27 14.08
CA LEU A 5 -10.48 -14.44 13.27
C LEU A 5 -11.46 -15.40 13.95
N LYS A 6 -10.96 -16.54 14.45
CA LYS A 6 -11.75 -17.51 15.23
C LYS A 6 -12.31 -16.90 16.51
N ALA A 7 -11.52 -16.11 17.24
CA ALA A 7 -11.99 -15.43 18.45
C ALA A 7 -13.08 -14.38 18.14
N ASN A 8 -12.95 -13.65 17.03
CA ASN A 8 -13.98 -12.71 16.57
C ASN A 8 -15.28 -13.45 16.18
N ALA A 9 -15.18 -14.49 15.36
CA ALA A 9 -16.32 -15.31 14.95
C ALA A 9 -17.01 -15.99 16.15
N ALA A 10 -16.25 -16.47 17.14
CA ALA A 10 -16.82 -17.06 18.35
C ALA A 10 -17.61 -16.03 19.18
N ARG A 11 -17.10 -14.79 19.31
CA ARG A 11 -17.84 -13.70 19.95
C ARG A 11 -19.14 -13.38 19.21
N LYS A 12 -19.09 -13.33 17.87
CA LYS A 12 -20.28 -13.09 17.03
C LYS A 12 -21.32 -14.21 17.17
N LEU A 13 -20.89 -15.47 17.21
CA LEU A 13 -21.80 -16.61 17.44
C LEU A 13 -22.49 -16.58 18.80
N ALA A 14 -21.78 -16.13 19.84
CA ALA A 14 -22.33 -16.01 21.18
C ALA A 14 -23.32 -14.83 21.29
N ALA A 15 -22.98 -13.67 20.72
CA ALA A 15 -23.80 -12.47 20.78
C ALA A 15 -25.00 -12.49 19.83
N TYR A 16 -24.84 -13.10 18.65
CA TYR A 16 -25.84 -13.11 17.58
C TYR A 16 -25.98 -14.52 16.96
N PRO A 17 -26.64 -15.46 17.66
CA PRO A 17 -26.85 -16.82 17.15
C PRO A 17 -27.56 -16.82 15.79
N GLY A 18 -27.10 -17.68 14.86
CA GLY A 18 -27.70 -17.81 13.53
C GLY A 18 -27.23 -16.79 12.49
N THR A 19 -26.39 -15.81 12.86
CA THR A 19 -25.86 -14.80 11.90
C THR A 19 -24.66 -15.28 11.09
N LEU A 20 -24.00 -16.37 11.53
CA LEU A 20 -22.89 -16.98 10.82
C LEU A 20 -23.29 -18.38 10.31
N PRO A 21 -22.80 -18.78 9.13
CA PRO A 21 -23.15 -20.03 8.45
C PRO A 21 -22.56 -21.30 9.10
N ILE A 22 -21.85 -21.17 10.23
CA ILE A 22 -21.24 -22.29 10.94
C ILE A 22 -21.49 -22.20 12.44
N ASN A 23 -21.38 -23.32 13.15
CA ASN A 23 -21.45 -23.38 14.61
C ASN A 23 -20.06 -23.34 15.28
N LEU A 24 -20.05 -23.26 16.62
CA LEU A 24 -18.81 -23.22 17.40
C LEU A 24 -17.94 -24.48 17.25
N ALA A 25 -18.52 -25.66 17.04
CA ALA A 25 -17.77 -26.89 16.84
C ALA A 25 -17.01 -26.88 15.50
N GLN A 26 -17.70 -26.49 14.42
CA GLN A 26 -17.11 -26.28 13.09
C GLN A 26 -16.04 -25.18 13.14
N LEU A 27 -16.28 -24.07 13.83
CA LEU A 27 -15.29 -23.00 13.97
C LEU A 27 -14.02 -23.51 14.67
N LYS A 28 -14.15 -24.35 15.70
CA LYS A 28 -13.00 -24.95 16.40
C LYS A 28 -12.17 -25.86 15.51
N SER A 29 -12.78 -26.56 14.55
CA SER A 29 -12.06 -27.47 13.63
C SER A 29 -11.27 -26.74 12.54
N VAL A 30 -11.55 -25.47 12.24
CA VAL A 30 -10.80 -24.68 11.25
C VAL A 30 -9.30 -24.62 11.62
N ARG A 31 -8.43 -24.96 10.66
CA ARG A 31 -6.96 -24.97 10.78
C ARG A 31 -6.28 -24.01 9.82
N ARG A 32 -6.95 -23.63 8.72
CA ARG A 32 -6.37 -22.74 7.69
C ARG A 32 -7.24 -21.50 7.47
N ILE A 33 -6.61 -20.40 7.06
CA ILE A 33 -7.33 -19.15 6.73
C ILE A 33 -8.30 -19.39 5.57
N ARG A 34 -7.88 -20.10 4.52
CA ARG A 34 -8.74 -20.47 3.41
C ARG A 34 -10.01 -21.24 3.84
N GLU A 35 -9.92 -22.11 4.85
CA GLU A 35 -11.10 -22.81 5.39
C GLU A 35 -12.03 -21.84 6.14
N PHE A 36 -11.46 -20.87 6.86
CA PHE A 36 -12.24 -19.81 7.49
C PHE A 36 -12.97 -18.99 6.42
N ASP A 37 -12.28 -18.61 5.34
CA ASP A 37 -12.87 -17.84 4.26
C ASP A 37 -13.94 -18.63 3.52
N ASP A 38 -13.73 -19.91 3.29
CA ASP A 38 -14.70 -20.78 2.63
C ASP A 38 -15.99 -20.94 3.43
N LEU A 39 -15.83 -21.15 4.74
CA LEU A 39 -16.94 -21.44 5.64
C LEU A 39 -17.67 -20.19 6.10
N ILE A 40 -16.97 -19.06 6.28
CA ILE A 40 -17.53 -17.82 6.81
C ILE A 40 -17.51 -16.73 5.75
N THR A 41 -16.34 -16.21 5.39
CA THR A 41 -16.18 -14.97 4.59
C THR A 41 -16.95 -15.03 3.28
N ALA A 42 -16.74 -16.08 2.48
CA ALA A 42 -17.40 -16.28 1.20
C ALA A 42 -18.92 -16.32 1.37
N ARG A 43 -19.41 -17.13 2.31
CA ARG A 43 -20.83 -17.40 2.52
C ARG A 43 -21.61 -16.18 3.01
N ILE A 44 -21.06 -15.42 3.98
CA ILE A 44 -21.75 -14.22 4.49
C ILE A 44 -21.81 -13.10 3.44
N HIS A 45 -20.90 -13.12 2.47
CA HIS A 45 -20.85 -12.16 1.37
C HIS A 45 -21.49 -12.67 0.07
N GLY A 46 -22.15 -13.84 0.10
CA GLY A 46 -22.90 -14.37 -1.03
C GLY A 46 -22.07 -15.04 -2.12
N TYR A 47 -20.78 -15.30 -1.87
CA TYR A 47 -19.91 -16.07 -2.77
C TYR A 47 -20.11 -17.58 -2.60
N ALA A 48 -19.81 -18.34 -3.65
CA ALA A 48 -19.98 -19.79 -3.63
C ALA A 48 -19.02 -20.49 -2.66
N ASP A 49 -17.76 -20.05 -2.66
CA ASP A 49 -16.65 -20.61 -1.89
C ASP A 49 -15.49 -19.59 -1.78
N ALA A 50 -14.41 -19.95 -1.10
CA ALA A 50 -13.24 -19.06 -0.98
C ALA A 50 -12.60 -18.72 -2.35
N ILE A 51 -12.62 -19.64 -3.31
CA ILE A 51 -12.01 -19.42 -4.63
C ILE A 51 -12.81 -18.38 -5.41
N ASP A 52 -14.14 -18.50 -5.39
CA ASP A 52 -15.07 -17.55 -6.01
C ASP A 52 -14.92 -16.16 -5.40
N TYR A 53 -14.86 -16.08 -4.06
CA TYR A 53 -14.56 -14.84 -3.34
C TYR A 53 -13.24 -14.21 -3.81
N TYR A 54 -12.13 -14.96 -3.80
CA TYR A 54 -10.83 -14.44 -4.21
C TYR A 54 -10.82 -14.04 -5.69
N ARG A 55 -11.48 -14.79 -6.57
CA ARG A 55 -11.56 -14.48 -8.00
C ARG A 55 -12.30 -13.17 -8.24
N GLN A 56 -13.46 -12.97 -7.61
CA GLN A 56 -14.28 -11.79 -7.82
C GLN A 56 -13.68 -10.53 -7.17
N CYS A 57 -13.01 -10.69 -6.03
CA CYS A 57 -12.36 -9.59 -5.32
C CYS A 57 -10.90 -9.35 -5.75
N SER A 58 -10.36 -10.14 -6.69
CA SER A 58 -8.98 -9.96 -7.16
C SER A 58 -8.83 -8.71 -8.03
N ALA A 59 -7.77 -7.96 -7.77
CA ALA A 59 -7.35 -6.84 -8.61
C ALA A 59 -6.57 -7.28 -9.87
N MET A 60 -6.17 -8.56 -9.99
CA MET A 60 -5.37 -9.05 -11.14
C MET A 60 -5.97 -8.67 -12.51
N PRO A 61 -7.28 -8.88 -12.78
CA PRO A 61 -7.86 -8.53 -14.07
C PRO A 61 -7.82 -7.02 -14.38
N MET A 62 -7.67 -6.19 -13.34
CA MET A 62 -7.63 -4.74 -13.47
C MET A 62 -6.23 -4.20 -13.76
N LEU A 63 -5.16 -4.99 -13.59
CA LEU A 63 -3.78 -4.54 -13.78
C LEU A 63 -3.55 -3.98 -15.20
N ASN A 64 -4.15 -4.59 -16.22
CA ASN A 64 -4.09 -4.12 -17.61
C ASN A 64 -4.74 -2.75 -17.85
N ARG A 65 -5.55 -2.26 -16.91
CA ARG A 65 -6.23 -0.96 -16.99
C ARG A 65 -5.45 0.16 -16.32
N ILE A 66 -4.34 -0.15 -15.64
CA ILE A 66 -3.47 0.85 -15.02
C ILE A 66 -2.91 1.73 -16.13
N ALA A 67 -3.25 3.02 -16.14
CA ALA A 67 -2.80 3.96 -17.18
C ALA A 67 -1.66 4.88 -16.71
N LYS A 68 -1.39 4.92 -15.41
CA LYS A 68 -0.35 5.76 -14.81
C LYS A 68 0.87 4.91 -14.47
N PRO A 69 2.08 5.49 -14.49
CA PRO A 69 3.25 4.81 -13.95
C PRO A 69 2.96 4.30 -12.53
N THR A 70 3.22 3.02 -12.29
CA THR A 70 2.86 2.32 -11.05
C THR A 70 3.96 1.35 -10.67
N LEU A 71 4.47 1.45 -9.45
CA LEU A 71 5.33 0.45 -8.84
C LEU A 71 4.48 -0.50 -7.98
N ILE A 72 4.62 -1.80 -8.21
CA ILE A 72 4.03 -2.86 -7.39
C ILE A 72 5.18 -3.65 -6.76
N ILE A 73 5.23 -3.68 -5.44
CA ILE A 73 6.20 -4.48 -4.68
C ILE A 73 5.44 -5.60 -3.98
N HIS A 74 5.91 -6.83 -4.14
CA HIS A 74 5.26 -8.02 -3.60
C HIS A 74 6.30 -9.01 -3.09
N ALA A 75 5.99 -9.78 -2.05
CA ALA A 75 6.84 -10.84 -1.53
C ALA A 75 6.25 -12.22 -1.80
N LYS A 76 7.08 -13.17 -2.25
CA LYS A 76 6.65 -14.55 -2.53
C LYS A 76 6.21 -15.32 -1.28
N ASP A 77 6.75 -14.96 -0.12
CA ASP A 77 6.45 -15.58 1.17
C ASP A 77 5.34 -14.85 1.94
N ASP A 78 4.56 -13.99 1.27
CA ASP A 78 3.38 -13.35 1.89
C ASP A 78 2.36 -14.45 2.32
N PRO A 79 2.04 -14.55 3.62
CA PRO A 79 1.13 -15.58 4.13
C PRO A 79 -0.35 -15.37 3.75
N PHE A 80 -0.70 -14.24 3.12
CA PHE A 80 -2.06 -13.89 2.70
C PHE A 80 -2.28 -14.06 1.20
N MET A 81 -1.21 -14.07 0.40
CA MET A 81 -1.30 -14.09 -1.06
C MET A 81 -1.02 -15.50 -1.59
N ASP A 82 -1.89 -15.98 -2.47
CA ASP A 82 -1.62 -17.22 -3.20
C ASP A 82 -0.61 -16.95 -4.32
N HIS A 83 0.31 -17.88 -4.62
CA HIS A 83 1.25 -17.73 -5.72
C HIS A 83 0.57 -17.45 -7.08
N GLN A 84 -0.69 -17.85 -7.24
CA GLN A 84 -1.49 -17.54 -8.41
C GLN A 84 -1.77 -16.04 -8.60
N VAL A 85 -1.63 -15.21 -7.55
CA VAL A 85 -1.82 -13.76 -7.64
C VAL A 85 -0.56 -13.02 -8.10
N ILE A 86 0.57 -13.72 -8.26
CA ILE A 86 1.79 -13.16 -8.83
C ILE A 86 1.58 -13.03 -10.34
N PRO A 87 1.49 -11.79 -10.89
CA PRO A 87 1.32 -11.60 -12.33
C PRO A 87 2.55 -12.12 -13.07
N LYS A 88 2.29 -12.65 -14.26
CA LYS A 88 3.38 -12.94 -15.19
C LYS A 88 3.94 -11.63 -15.74
N PRO A 89 5.26 -11.45 -15.84
CA PRO A 89 5.84 -10.22 -16.40
C PRO A 89 5.23 -9.84 -17.76
N GLU A 90 4.98 -10.83 -18.63
CA GLU A 90 4.38 -10.61 -19.95
C GLU A 90 2.93 -10.10 -19.91
N SER A 91 2.23 -10.29 -18.79
CA SER A 91 0.84 -9.88 -18.59
C SER A 91 0.68 -8.48 -18.02
N LEU A 92 1.79 -7.82 -17.69
CA LEU A 92 1.78 -6.48 -17.13
C LEU A 92 1.93 -5.43 -18.22
N PRO A 93 1.19 -4.31 -18.13
CA PRO A 93 1.37 -3.21 -19.05
C PRO A 93 2.73 -2.51 -18.81
N PRO A 94 3.29 -1.83 -19.83
CA PRO A 94 4.64 -1.24 -19.75
C PRO A 94 4.78 -0.14 -18.69
N GLN A 95 3.67 0.50 -18.27
CA GLN A 95 3.66 1.47 -17.17
C GLN A 95 3.73 0.84 -15.77
N VAL A 96 3.62 -0.48 -15.64
CA VAL A 96 3.71 -1.17 -14.36
C VAL A 96 5.11 -1.75 -14.18
N GLU A 97 5.81 -1.24 -13.19
CA GLU A 97 7.04 -1.83 -12.69
C GLU A 97 6.68 -2.80 -11.56
N TYR A 98 7.00 -4.08 -11.74
CA TYR A 98 6.67 -5.12 -10.77
C TYR A 98 7.94 -5.71 -10.15
N GLN A 99 8.07 -5.57 -8.84
CA GLN A 99 9.20 -6.04 -8.06
C GLN A 99 8.75 -7.15 -7.11
N LEU A 100 9.12 -8.38 -7.44
CA LEU A 100 8.87 -9.55 -6.62
C LEU A 100 10.09 -9.90 -5.79
N THR A 101 9.95 -9.93 -4.47
CA THR A 101 11.00 -10.39 -3.55
C THR A 101 10.79 -11.85 -3.15
N GLU A 102 11.87 -12.58 -2.90
CA GLU A 102 11.77 -13.95 -2.34
C GLU A 102 11.23 -13.94 -0.91
N HIS A 103 11.63 -12.91 -0.16
CA HIS A 103 11.30 -12.75 1.25
C HIS A 103 10.83 -11.33 1.54
N GLY A 104 9.91 -11.21 2.48
CA GLY A 104 9.34 -9.94 2.91
C GLY A 104 8.07 -10.11 3.74
N GLY A 105 7.41 -11.27 3.68
CA GLY A 105 6.11 -11.48 4.31
C GLY A 105 5.07 -10.47 3.79
N HIS A 106 4.06 -10.19 4.60
CA HIS A 106 3.00 -9.24 4.21
C HIS A 106 3.46 -7.77 4.27
N VAL A 107 4.29 -7.42 5.26
CA VAL A 107 4.69 -6.04 5.57
C VAL A 107 6.16 -5.89 5.95
N GLY A 108 6.93 -6.98 5.93
CA GLY A 108 8.27 -7.00 6.50
C GLY A 108 9.27 -6.25 5.65
N PHE A 109 9.47 -6.65 4.39
CA PHE A 109 10.45 -6.06 3.47
C PHE A 109 11.75 -5.58 4.18
N ILE A 110 12.29 -6.42 5.07
CA ILE A 110 13.48 -6.12 5.88
C ILE A 110 14.69 -6.76 5.19
N GLY A 111 15.68 -5.94 4.85
CA GLY A 111 17.00 -6.33 4.38
C GLY A 111 18.07 -6.15 5.47
N GLY A 112 19.34 -6.24 5.08
CA GLY A 112 20.47 -6.01 5.98
C GLY A 112 20.81 -7.22 6.86
N THR A 113 21.36 -6.96 8.04
CA THR A 113 21.79 -8.01 9.00
C THR A 113 20.95 -7.94 10.27
N LEU A 114 20.94 -9.00 11.09
CA LEU A 114 20.20 -9.00 12.37
C LEU A 114 20.59 -7.84 13.30
N LEU A 115 21.84 -7.38 13.22
CA LEU A 115 22.35 -6.25 14.02
C LEU A 115 22.08 -4.89 13.38
N HIS A 116 21.87 -4.86 12.06
CA HIS A 116 21.58 -3.67 11.27
C HIS A 116 20.47 -3.98 10.25
N PRO A 117 19.21 -4.12 10.72
CA PRO A 117 18.09 -4.32 9.82
C PRO A 117 17.88 -3.05 8.99
N GLN A 118 17.65 -3.23 7.69
CA GLN A 118 17.38 -2.15 6.76
C GLN A 118 15.97 -2.29 6.22
N MET A 119 15.10 -1.33 6.53
CA MET A 119 13.74 -1.28 5.99
C MET A 119 13.81 -0.70 4.57
N TRP A 120 14.15 -1.53 3.59
CA TRP A 120 14.56 -1.04 2.26
C TRP A 120 13.42 -0.39 1.46
N LEU A 121 12.16 -0.58 1.85
CA LEU A 121 11.02 0.16 1.28
C LEU A 121 11.16 1.67 1.47
N GLU A 122 11.76 2.10 2.59
CA GLU A 122 11.95 3.51 2.92
C GLU A 122 12.90 4.22 1.94
N SER A 123 13.82 3.48 1.34
CA SER A 123 14.68 3.99 0.25
C SER A 123 14.02 3.78 -1.11
N ARG A 124 13.47 2.59 -1.35
CA ARG A 124 12.96 2.22 -2.67
C ARG A 124 11.80 3.08 -3.16
N ILE A 125 10.84 3.36 -2.29
CA ILE A 125 9.63 4.10 -2.67
C ILE A 125 10.01 5.55 -3.05
N PRO A 126 10.80 6.29 -2.23
CA PRO A 126 11.34 7.58 -2.63
C PRO A 126 12.19 7.55 -3.90
N ASP A 127 13.08 6.56 -4.05
CA ASP A 127 13.92 6.44 -5.26
C ASP A 127 13.06 6.35 -6.52
N TRP A 128 12.02 5.52 -6.49
CA TRP A 128 11.10 5.38 -7.61
C TRP A 128 10.34 6.68 -7.90
N LEU A 129 9.80 7.32 -6.87
CA LEU A 129 9.05 8.58 -7.01
C LEU A 129 9.93 9.72 -7.53
N THR A 130 11.20 9.76 -7.13
CA THR A 130 12.17 10.80 -7.50
C THR A 130 12.45 10.81 -9.00
N THR A 131 12.42 9.67 -9.68
CA THR A 131 12.54 9.62 -11.15
C THR A 131 11.47 10.45 -11.87
N TYR A 132 10.29 10.62 -11.27
CA TYR A 132 9.21 11.44 -11.80
C TYR A 132 9.25 12.90 -11.33
N LEU A 133 10.04 13.19 -10.29
CA LEU A 133 10.37 14.56 -9.85
C LEU A 133 11.42 15.16 -10.79
N GLU A 134 12.51 14.43 -11.06
CA GLU A 134 13.68 14.88 -11.84
C GLU A 134 13.47 14.89 -13.35
N ALA A 135 12.58 14.05 -13.90
CA ALA A 135 12.25 14.06 -15.34
C ALA A 135 11.64 15.39 -15.85
N ASN A 136 11.42 16.37 -14.96
CA ASN A 136 11.00 17.73 -15.31
C ASN A 136 12.17 18.71 -15.49
N HIS A 137 13.43 18.26 -15.37
CA HIS A 137 14.60 19.15 -15.42
C HIS A 137 15.35 19.19 -16.76
N VAL A 138 15.11 18.25 -17.70
CA VAL A 138 15.99 18.11 -18.90
C VAL A 138 15.31 18.44 -20.23
N ASP A 139 13.99 18.42 -20.34
CA ASP A 139 13.30 18.83 -21.57
C ASP A 139 12.34 20.00 -21.33
N SER A 140 12.50 21.07 -22.13
CA SER A 140 11.75 22.33 -22.11
C SER A 140 10.28 22.22 -22.53
N VAL A 141 9.66 21.07 -22.32
CA VAL A 141 8.21 20.90 -22.36
C VAL A 141 7.81 20.41 -20.98
N ALA A 142 7.28 21.31 -20.16
CA ALA A 142 6.77 21.02 -18.83
C ALA A 142 5.79 19.83 -18.89
N ARG A 143 6.28 18.61 -18.64
CA ARG A 143 5.39 17.51 -18.32
C ARG A 143 4.77 17.86 -16.97
N PRO A 144 3.43 17.86 -16.86
CA PRO A 144 2.83 18.02 -15.55
C PRO A 144 3.34 16.88 -14.66
N LEU A 145 3.62 17.19 -13.39
CA LEU A 145 3.95 16.16 -12.41
C LEU A 145 2.88 15.07 -12.48
N PRO A 146 3.21 13.79 -12.22
CA PRO A 146 2.17 12.79 -12.09
C PRO A 146 1.17 13.29 -11.04
N ARG A 147 -0.13 13.34 -11.38
CA ARG A 147 -1.21 13.77 -10.45
C ARG A 147 -1.08 13.11 -9.06
N THR A 148 -0.48 11.92 -8.98
CA THR A 148 -0.20 11.23 -7.73
C THR A 148 0.67 12.04 -6.77
N LEU A 149 1.73 12.69 -7.26
CA LEU A 149 2.60 13.53 -6.45
C LEU A 149 1.93 14.86 -6.10
N GLU A 150 1.18 15.46 -7.02
CA GLU A 150 0.37 16.65 -6.72
C GLU A 150 -0.64 16.35 -5.61
N ASN A 151 -1.37 15.24 -5.71
CA ASN A 151 -2.30 14.79 -4.68
C ASN A 151 -1.61 14.51 -3.34
N LEU A 152 -0.36 14.02 -3.36
CA LEU A 152 0.41 13.74 -2.15
C LEU A 152 0.84 15.04 -1.46
N ILE A 153 1.37 16.00 -2.23
CA ILE A 153 1.73 17.33 -1.73
C ILE A 153 0.48 18.07 -1.23
N GLU A 154 -0.63 18.01 -1.97
CA GLU A 154 -1.91 18.60 -1.57
C GLU A 154 -2.43 17.94 -0.28
N SER A 155 -2.44 16.61 -0.21
CA SER A 155 -2.82 15.89 1.02
C SER A 155 -1.90 16.23 2.19
N PHE A 156 -0.61 16.47 1.98
CA PHE A 156 0.32 16.89 3.01
C PHE A 156 -0.02 18.30 3.53
N VAL A 157 -0.18 19.26 2.62
CA VAL A 157 -0.54 20.64 2.96
C VAL A 157 -1.89 20.72 3.68
N LEU A 158 -2.87 19.90 3.27
CA LEU A 158 -4.19 19.82 3.90
C LEU A 158 -4.16 19.17 5.29
N ARG A 159 -3.26 18.21 5.55
CA ARG A 159 -3.11 17.54 6.84
C ARG A 159 -2.35 18.38 7.86
N GLU A 160 -1.21 18.94 7.44
CA GLU A 160 -0.30 19.67 8.32
C GLU A 160 -0.72 21.13 8.53
N GLY A 161 -1.67 21.65 7.74
CA GLY A 161 -2.20 23.00 7.90
C GLY A 161 -1.06 24.02 7.93
N THR A 162 -0.20 24.02 6.91
CA THR A 162 1.03 24.82 6.91
C THR A 162 0.70 26.31 6.97
N ASP A 163 0.65 26.88 8.17
CA ASP A 163 0.38 28.30 8.41
C ASP A 163 1.70 29.03 8.56
N TYR A 164 2.25 29.48 7.43
CA TYR A 164 3.53 30.18 7.36
C TYR A 164 3.29 31.69 7.21
N GLY A 165 3.01 32.36 8.34
CA GLY A 165 3.12 33.82 8.49
C GLY A 165 1.80 34.59 8.54
N GLU A 166 1.89 35.90 8.80
CA GLU A 166 0.75 36.83 8.99
C GLU A 166 -0.17 37.02 7.76
N HIS A 167 0.05 36.28 6.69
CA HIS A 167 -0.75 36.34 5.46
C HIS A 167 -1.25 34.95 5.08
N GLU A 168 -2.58 34.84 4.97
CA GLU A 168 -3.27 33.61 4.61
C GLU A 168 -2.94 33.24 3.15
N ARG A 169 -1.97 32.33 2.97
CA ARG A 169 -1.59 31.83 1.64
C ARG A 169 -2.64 30.85 1.12
N THR A 170 -2.90 30.90 -0.18
CA THR A 170 -3.80 29.95 -0.85
C THR A 170 -3.21 28.53 -0.84
N LEU A 171 -4.08 27.51 -0.96
CA LEU A 171 -3.66 26.11 -1.07
C LEU A 171 -2.69 25.90 -2.24
N GLU A 172 -2.96 26.52 -3.40
CA GLU A 172 -2.11 26.45 -4.59
C GLU A 172 -0.69 26.97 -4.32
N GLN A 173 -0.57 28.09 -3.60
CA GLN A 173 0.73 28.65 -3.22
C GLN A 173 1.49 27.74 -2.26
N LYS A 174 0.81 27.17 -1.26
CA LYS A 174 1.41 26.23 -0.30
C LYS A 174 1.90 24.95 -1.01
N VAL A 175 1.10 24.40 -1.93
CA VAL A 175 1.48 23.26 -2.77
C VAL A 175 2.69 23.59 -3.65
N ALA A 176 2.72 24.78 -4.27
CA ALA A 176 3.84 25.23 -5.09
C ALA A 176 5.14 25.38 -4.28
N ASP A 177 5.06 25.87 -3.04
CA ASP A 177 6.22 26.02 -2.16
C ASP A 177 6.79 24.67 -1.72
N VAL A 178 5.94 23.72 -1.30
CA VAL A 178 6.39 22.36 -0.96
C VAL A 178 6.98 21.64 -2.18
N LYS A 179 6.36 21.82 -3.36
CA LYS A 179 6.92 21.29 -4.62
C LYS A 179 8.32 21.84 -4.88
N ARG A 180 8.54 23.13 -4.69
CA ARG A 180 9.86 23.77 -4.86
C ARG A 180 10.87 23.19 -3.88
N GLN A 181 10.50 23.04 -2.61
CA GLN A 181 11.36 22.47 -1.57
C GLN A 181 11.77 21.02 -1.87
N LEU A 182 10.85 20.21 -2.40
CA LEU A 182 11.16 18.86 -2.87
C LEU A 182 12.13 18.89 -4.07
N GLN A 183 11.93 19.81 -5.02
CA GLN A 183 12.77 19.95 -6.21
C GLN A 183 14.19 20.43 -5.89
N CYS A 184 14.37 21.35 -4.94
CA CYS A 184 15.70 21.82 -4.52
C CYS A 184 16.35 20.93 -3.45
N GLY A 185 15.67 19.88 -2.99
CA GLY A 185 16.18 18.96 -1.98
C GLY A 185 16.15 19.49 -0.54
N GLU A 186 15.47 20.62 -0.28
CA GLU A 186 15.24 21.15 1.07
C GLU A 186 14.23 20.30 1.85
N ALA A 187 13.33 19.61 1.15
CA ALA A 187 12.40 18.63 1.70
C ALA A 187 12.59 17.28 1.02
N VAL A 188 12.22 16.20 1.71
CA VAL A 188 12.29 14.83 1.20
C VAL A 188 10.97 14.11 1.41
N LEU A 189 10.65 13.19 0.49
CA LEU A 189 9.58 12.22 0.67
C LEU A 189 10.07 11.10 1.58
N VAL A 190 9.26 10.76 2.57
CA VAL A 190 9.55 9.68 3.52
C VAL A 190 8.37 8.73 3.60
N TRP A 191 8.61 7.44 3.83
CA TRP A 191 7.56 6.48 4.10
C TRP A 191 7.40 6.32 5.61
N SER A 192 6.17 6.45 6.13
CA SER A 192 5.86 6.15 7.53
C SER A 192 5.27 4.75 7.63
N GLU A 193 6.01 3.80 8.18
CA GLU A 193 5.49 2.43 8.42
C GLU A 193 4.34 2.42 9.43
N LEU A 194 4.42 3.25 10.47
CA LEU A 194 3.39 3.32 11.50
C LEU A 194 2.01 3.69 10.94
N HIS A 195 1.98 4.50 9.88
CA HIS A 195 0.75 5.00 9.27
C HIS A 195 0.50 4.46 7.86
N GLU A 196 1.42 3.65 7.33
CA GLU A 196 1.38 3.12 5.95
C GLU A 196 1.14 4.23 4.90
N THR A 197 1.77 5.39 5.09
CA THR A 197 1.60 6.55 4.21
C THR A 197 2.91 7.24 3.89
N VAL A 198 3.00 7.83 2.68
CA VAL A 198 4.08 8.76 2.35
C VAL A 198 3.84 10.10 3.05
N ASN A 199 4.89 10.67 3.62
CA ASN A 199 4.91 11.99 4.23
C ASN A 199 6.02 12.86 3.62
N ILE A 200 5.98 14.16 3.86
CA ILE A 200 7.02 15.11 3.43
C ILE A 200 7.62 15.73 4.70
N MET A 201 8.94 15.82 4.78
CA MET A 201 9.60 16.53 5.88
C MET A 201 10.82 17.30 5.41
N PRO A 202 11.23 18.37 6.14
CA PRO A 202 12.48 19.05 5.86
C PRO A 202 13.65 18.08 5.92
N ARG A 203 14.59 18.19 4.97
CA ARG A 203 15.79 17.34 4.91
C ARG A 203 16.62 17.43 6.20
N SER A 204 16.56 18.56 6.91
CA SER A 204 17.23 18.75 8.21
C SER A 204 16.65 17.89 9.35
N GLN A 205 15.42 17.41 9.21
CA GLN A 205 14.74 16.56 10.20
C GLN A 205 14.84 15.07 9.85
N PHE A 206 15.23 14.76 8.61
CA PHE A 206 15.48 13.40 8.16
C PHE A 206 16.81 12.90 8.73
N ARG A 207 16.77 11.82 9.52
CA ARG A 207 17.96 11.12 10.02
C ARG A 207 18.07 9.79 9.27
N GLU A 208 19.16 9.63 8.52
CA GLU A 208 19.56 8.34 7.90
C GLU A 208 19.89 7.28 8.95
#